data_AF-A0A2Z2NVY2-F1
#
_entry.id   AF-A0A2Z2NVY2-F1
#
_cell.length_a   1.000
_cell.length_b   1.000
_cell.length_c   1.000
_cell.angle_alpha   90.00
_cell.angle_beta   90.00
_cell.angle_gamma   90.00
#
_symmetry.space_group_name_H-M   'P 1'
#
loop_
_entity.id
_entity.type
_entity.pdbx_description
1 polymer ?
#
loop_
_entity_poly.entity_id
_entity_poly.type
_entity_poly.pdbx_seq_one_letter_code
_entity_poly.pdbx_strand_id
1 'polypeptide(L)'
;MELLDTRRLTGPNLVLNGAGTVLDVRCTDEQARTLLPLWEKKVRQILTRLDWTGETVACTKRFSGISLAFTAPLDALYTAAEINEWCYARCAIELGVPYANAEGNSVVLDLEEQLKVIHQALALEANPRLIQLAAMASEEQVSMLWDDDEVSLGLGKNASVWPVNALPDPQSLPWSTYDDIPVGIVTGTNGKTTTVRLISHILKGAGHSAGFSSTDGIMVNENKIDSGDWSGPGGARLLLRQTELDIAILEAARGGLLRRGLGVDHANVALITNISEDHLGDFGSENLQELLTIKWMISQTVADSGVLILNADDPLLVNKASGFNGTIVWFSLFADNLQVRQHIKNGGIAYVQDEQNLVRMQSSGTDIICAVETIPLTLGGKARHNVANALAAVAMASQLGITDSAIKQGLQSMSLKNNPGRLNLYTVEGVTVVVDYAHNPAGMQAMAQFAQAQKAARTLLAFSQPGDRPDSLIRELTRAAWKMQPDKVIVSELAHYHRGRNHGEVFAIIQDELLRCGAQKEQVSHFDEELDALHFALQCAEPGDLVVMLALADSQLIQDELSALSAAN
;
A
#
# COMPACT_ATOMS: atom_id res chain seq x y z
N MET A 1 -12.24 -8.20 -26.41
CA MET A 1 -11.80 -6.99 -25.70
C MET A 1 -12.88 -6.62 -24.71
N GLU A 2 -12.52 -6.27 -23.49
CA GLU A 2 -13.43 -5.96 -22.39
C GLU A 2 -12.90 -4.71 -21.68
N LEU A 3 -13.74 -3.69 -21.50
CA LEU A 3 -13.42 -2.53 -20.67
C LEU A 3 -13.46 -2.97 -19.21
N LEU A 4 -12.34 -2.84 -18.50
CA LEU A 4 -12.25 -3.23 -17.10
C LEU A 4 -12.56 -2.05 -16.16
N ASP A 5 -11.93 -0.91 -16.43
CA ASP A 5 -12.00 0.26 -15.56
C ASP A 5 -11.63 1.53 -16.32
N THR A 6 -12.10 2.66 -15.81
CA THR A 6 -11.91 4.01 -16.32
C THR A 6 -11.81 4.94 -15.13
N ARG A 7 -10.74 5.74 -15.10
CA ARG A 7 -10.46 6.57 -13.92
C ARG A 7 -9.71 7.83 -14.26
N ARG A 8 -9.98 8.86 -13.47
CA ARG A 8 -9.20 10.08 -13.41
C ARG A 8 -8.10 9.98 -12.37
N LEU A 9 -6.94 10.49 -12.75
CA LEU A 9 -5.72 10.53 -11.95
C LEU A 9 -5.34 11.98 -11.72
N THR A 10 -5.11 12.32 -10.46
CA THR A 10 -4.95 13.71 -10.02
C THR A 10 -3.48 14.13 -9.93
N GLY A 11 -2.55 13.26 -10.36
CA GLY A 11 -1.11 13.46 -10.35
C GLY A 11 -0.35 12.30 -11.04
N PRO A 12 0.98 12.25 -10.89
CA PRO A 12 1.83 11.21 -11.47
C PRO A 12 1.41 9.79 -11.09
N ASN A 13 1.55 8.86 -12.03
CA ASN A 13 1.06 7.48 -11.93
C ASN A 13 1.88 6.51 -12.79
N LEU A 14 1.39 5.27 -12.97
CA LEU A 14 2.14 4.25 -13.73
C LEU A 14 2.31 4.56 -15.21
N VAL A 15 1.44 5.39 -15.77
CA VAL A 15 1.34 5.60 -17.22
C VAL A 15 1.68 7.03 -17.60
N LEU A 16 1.37 8.00 -16.74
CA LEU A 16 1.56 9.43 -16.99
C LEU A 16 2.36 10.08 -15.85
N ASN A 17 3.15 11.10 -16.21
CA ASN A 17 3.91 11.92 -15.25
C ASN A 17 3.10 13.12 -14.72
N GLY A 18 1.78 13.10 -14.85
CA GLY A 18 0.90 14.20 -14.45
C GLY A 18 -0.56 13.76 -14.39
N ALA A 19 -1.44 14.70 -14.08
CA ALA A 19 -2.88 14.46 -14.02
C ALA A 19 -3.45 14.10 -15.40
N GLY A 20 -4.49 13.27 -15.40
CA GLY A 20 -5.10 12.78 -16.63
C GLY A 20 -6.10 11.66 -16.40
N THR A 21 -6.26 10.82 -17.42
CA THR A 21 -7.16 9.66 -17.40
C THR A 21 -6.43 8.38 -17.79
N VAL A 22 -6.84 7.26 -17.21
CA VAL A 22 -6.43 5.91 -17.61
C VAL A 22 -7.66 5.05 -17.80
N LEU A 23 -7.68 4.29 -18.89
CA LEU A 23 -8.68 3.30 -19.23
C LEU A 23 -7.99 1.93 -19.40
N ASP A 24 -8.44 0.94 -18.66
CA ASP A 24 -7.88 -0.42 -18.69
C ASP A 24 -8.75 -1.34 -19.56
N VAL A 25 -8.13 -2.01 -20.52
CA VAL A 25 -8.79 -2.93 -21.46
C VAL A 25 -8.18 -4.31 -21.35
N ARG A 26 -9.02 -5.32 -21.04
CA ARG A 26 -8.63 -6.72 -21.21
C ARG A 26 -8.67 -7.11 -22.67
N CYS A 27 -7.53 -7.54 -23.20
CA CYS A 27 -7.38 -7.91 -24.61
C CYS A 27 -6.16 -8.82 -24.83
N THR A 28 -6.15 -9.52 -25.97
CA THR A 28 -4.95 -10.27 -26.41
C THR A 28 -3.90 -9.33 -27.01
N ASP A 29 -2.65 -9.78 -27.11
CA ASP A 29 -1.58 -9.02 -27.77
C ASP A 29 -1.92 -8.63 -29.22
N GLU A 30 -2.65 -9.49 -29.94
CA GLU A 30 -3.12 -9.20 -31.30
C GLU A 30 -4.18 -8.11 -31.32
N GLN A 31 -5.17 -8.20 -30.42
CA GLN A 31 -6.20 -7.19 -30.26
C GLN A 31 -5.59 -5.83 -29.86
N ALA A 32 -4.64 -5.82 -28.94
CA ALA A 32 -3.91 -4.62 -28.52
C ALA A 32 -3.20 -3.93 -29.69
N ARG A 33 -2.54 -4.70 -30.58
CA ARG A 33 -1.89 -4.16 -31.79
C ARG A 33 -2.86 -3.47 -32.75
N THR A 34 -4.11 -3.93 -32.81
CA THR A 34 -5.16 -3.30 -33.62
C THR A 34 -5.82 -2.10 -32.93
N LEU A 35 -6.05 -2.20 -31.62
CA LEU A 35 -6.74 -1.20 -30.82
C LEU A 35 -5.91 0.07 -30.64
N LEU A 36 -4.64 -0.07 -30.28
CA LEU A 36 -3.77 1.05 -29.90
C LEU A 36 -3.69 2.16 -30.97
N PRO A 37 -3.30 1.89 -32.23
CA PRO A 37 -3.19 2.95 -33.24
C PRO A 37 -4.54 3.59 -33.57
N LEU A 38 -5.64 2.82 -33.46
CA LEU A 38 -6.98 3.32 -33.71
C LEU A 38 -7.44 4.26 -32.59
N TRP A 39 -7.23 3.86 -31.34
CA TRP A 39 -7.54 4.66 -30.16
C TRP A 39 -6.71 5.95 -30.14
N GLU A 40 -5.39 5.85 -30.36
CA GLU A 40 -4.50 7.01 -30.36
C GLU A 40 -4.94 8.04 -31.40
N LYS A 41 -5.30 7.60 -32.61
CA LYS A 41 -5.82 8.48 -33.67
C LYS A 41 -7.09 9.21 -33.23
N LYS A 42 -8.04 8.53 -32.58
CA LYS A 42 -9.31 9.12 -32.13
C LYS A 42 -9.11 10.10 -30.97
N VAL A 43 -8.27 9.74 -30.00
CA VAL A 43 -7.92 10.63 -28.88
C VAL A 43 -7.24 11.89 -29.41
N ARG A 44 -6.19 11.76 -30.24
CA ARG A 44 -5.49 12.92 -30.81
C ARG A 44 -6.41 13.82 -31.64
N GLN A 45 -7.40 13.25 -32.33
CA GLN A 45 -8.41 14.02 -33.04
C GLN A 45 -9.22 14.92 -32.10
N ILE A 46 -9.67 14.38 -30.95
CA ILE A 46 -10.39 15.18 -29.95
C ILE A 46 -9.47 16.21 -29.29
N LEU A 47 -8.29 15.79 -28.83
CA LEU A 47 -7.34 16.69 -28.17
C LEU A 47 -6.99 17.90 -29.04
N THR A 48 -6.81 17.69 -30.35
CA THR A 48 -6.58 18.79 -31.31
C THR A 48 -7.78 19.74 -31.40
N ARG A 49 -9.01 19.22 -31.33
CA ARG A 49 -10.24 20.03 -31.38
C ARG A 49 -10.48 20.81 -30.08
N LEU A 50 -9.92 20.36 -28.96
CA LEU A 50 -9.96 21.02 -27.65
C LEU A 50 -8.76 21.95 -27.40
N ASP A 51 -7.83 22.07 -28.37
CA ASP A 51 -6.55 22.78 -28.22
C ASP A 51 -5.61 22.20 -27.15
N TRP A 52 -5.77 20.92 -26.82
CA TRP A 52 -4.94 20.16 -25.87
C TRP A 52 -3.76 19.49 -26.58
N THR A 53 -3.01 20.27 -27.36
CA THR A 53 -1.96 19.72 -28.25
C THR A 53 -0.66 19.34 -27.53
N GLY A 54 -0.43 19.86 -26.32
CA GLY A 54 0.72 19.54 -25.48
C GLY A 54 0.55 18.28 -24.62
N GLU A 55 -0.65 17.67 -24.61
CA GLU A 55 -0.94 16.55 -23.73
C GLU A 55 -0.23 15.27 -24.18
N THR A 56 0.29 14.54 -23.19
CA THR A 56 0.94 13.26 -23.40
C THR A 56 -0.11 12.20 -23.59
N VAL A 57 -0.02 11.45 -24.69
CA VAL A 57 -0.80 10.22 -24.93
C VAL A 57 0.13 9.05 -24.73
N ALA A 58 -0.25 8.12 -23.86
CA ALA A 58 0.57 6.99 -23.47
C ALA A 58 -0.24 5.69 -23.41
N CYS A 59 0.47 4.58 -23.59
CA CYS A 59 -0.07 3.25 -23.41
C CYS A 59 0.95 2.39 -22.68
N THR A 60 0.50 1.57 -21.74
CA THR A 60 1.35 0.54 -21.13
C THR A 60 0.71 -0.84 -21.23
N LYS A 61 1.55 -1.85 -21.44
CA LYS A 61 1.11 -3.24 -21.48
C LYS A 61 0.83 -3.73 -20.07
N ARG A 62 -0.28 -4.43 -19.89
CA ARG A 62 -0.65 -5.21 -18.72
C ARG A 62 -0.56 -6.70 -19.05
N PHE A 63 -0.53 -7.55 -18.04
CA PHE A 63 -0.46 -9.00 -18.25
C PHE A 63 -1.66 -9.53 -19.05
N SER A 64 -2.90 -9.17 -18.68
CA SER A 64 -4.10 -9.47 -19.46
C SER A 64 -4.62 -8.30 -20.29
N GLY A 65 -3.78 -7.40 -20.82
CA GLY A 65 -4.30 -6.32 -21.67
C GLY A 65 -3.42 -5.07 -21.78
N ILE A 66 -4.06 -3.90 -21.85
CA ILE A 66 -3.38 -2.60 -21.98
C ILE A 66 -4.08 -1.53 -21.15
N SER A 67 -3.31 -0.54 -20.68
CA SER A 67 -3.81 0.73 -20.14
C SER A 67 -3.62 1.81 -21.19
N LEU A 68 -4.69 2.55 -21.47
CA LEU A 68 -4.77 3.63 -22.44
C LEU A 68 -4.96 4.96 -21.72
N ALA A 69 -4.03 5.90 -21.88
CA ALA A 69 -3.95 7.06 -21.02
C ALA A 69 -3.60 8.35 -21.76
N PHE A 70 -4.11 9.48 -21.27
CA PHE A 70 -3.61 10.79 -21.67
C PHE A 70 -3.69 11.80 -20.54
N THR A 71 -2.77 12.77 -20.52
CA THR A 71 -2.80 13.89 -19.57
C THR A 71 -3.90 14.90 -19.94
N ALA A 72 -4.43 15.61 -18.96
CA ALA A 72 -5.45 16.63 -19.18
C ALA A 72 -5.39 17.72 -18.09
N PRO A 73 -5.93 18.92 -18.34
CA PRO A 73 -6.04 19.98 -17.34
C PRO A 73 -6.76 19.53 -16.06
N LEU A 74 -6.36 20.08 -14.91
CA LEU A 74 -6.92 19.70 -13.59
C LEU A 74 -8.43 19.93 -13.50
N ASP A 75 -8.94 20.94 -14.19
CA ASP A 75 -10.36 21.31 -14.25
C ASP A 75 -11.11 20.65 -15.42
N ALA A 76 -10.59 19.54 -15.94
CA ALA A 76 -11.16 18.82 -17.08
C ALA A 76 -11.01 17.29 -16.96
N LEU A 77 -10.63 16.76 -15.81
CA LEU A 77 -10.30 15.36 -15.60
C LEU A 77 -11.51 14.41 -15.66
N TYR A 78 -12.70 14.86 -15.23
CA TYR A 78 -13.92 14.08 -15.39
C TYR A 78 -14.27 13.97 -16.87
N THR A 79 -14.28 15.11 -17.56
CA THR A 79 -14.54 15.15 -19.00
C THR A 79 -13.48 14.36 -19.79
N ALA A 80 -12.21 14.36 -19.35
CA ALA A 80 -11.15 13.55 -19.96
C ALA A 80 -11.44 12.04 -19.85
N ALA A 81 -11.94 11.56 -18.71
CA ALA A 81 -12.33 10.16 -18.56
C ALA A 81 -13.46 9.78 -19.52
N GLU A 82 -14.48 10.64 -19.65
CA GLU A 82 -15.57 10.46 -20.62
C GLU A 82 -15.06 10.43 -22.07
N ILE A 83 -14.10 11.31 -22.41
CA ILE A 83 -13.43 11.32 -23.72
C ILE A 83 -12.72 9.99 -23.97
N ASN A 84 -12.02 9.45 -22.97
CA ASN A 84 -11.27 8.19 -23.11
C ASN A 84 -12.21 7.00 -23.36
N GLU A 85 -13.28 6.91 -22.58
CA GLU A 85 -14.33 5.90 -22.74
C GLU A 85 -15.00 6.00 -24.11
N TRP A 86 -15.36 7.21 -24.54
CA TRP A 86 -15.97 7.44 -25.84
C TRP A 86 -15.04 7.02 -26.99
N CYS A 87 -13.74 7.37 -26.90
CA CYS A 87 -12.75 6.96 -27.88
C CYS A 87 -12.62 5.44 -27.95
N TYR A 88 -12.56 4.77 -26.80
CA TYR A 88 -12.53 3.31 -26.72
C TYR A 88 -13.79 2.68 -27.31
N ALA A 89 -14.98 3.18 -26.95
CA ALA A 89 -16.26 2.69 -27.45
C ALA A 89 -16.32 2.73 -28.98
N ARG A 90 -15.85 3.83 -29.60
CA ARG A 90 -15.76 3.92 -31.06
C ARG A 90 -14.76 2.95 -31.67
N CYS A 91 -13.64 2.68 -30.99
CA CYS A 91 -12.71 1.65 -31.44
C CYS A 91 -13.33 0.26 -31.35
N ALA A 92 -14.01 -0.05 -30.25
CA ALA A 92 -14.68 -1.34 -30.05
C ALA A 92 -15.71 -1.60 -31.17
N ILE A 93 -16.55 -0.62 -31.48
CA ILE A 93 -17.56 -0.72 -32.55
C ILE A 93 -16.91 -0.91 -33.92
N GLU A 94 -15.86 -0.15 -34.24
CA GLU A 94 -15.13 -0.27 -35.51
C GLU A 94 -14.43 -1.63 -35.66
N LEU A 95 -13.99 -2.21 -34.54
CA LEU A 95 -13.36 -3.53 -34.48
C LEU A 95 -14.37 -4.68 -34.32
N GLY A 96 -15.68 -4.39 -34.37
CA GLY A 96 -16.75 -5.39 -34.27
C GLY A 96 -16.88 -6.03 -32.88
N VAL A 97 -16.38 -5.37 -31.83
CA VAL A 97 -16.54 -5.81 -30.44
C VAL A 97 -17.85 -5.24 -29.87
N PRO A 98 -18.72 -6.10 -29.29
CA PRO A 98 -19.90 -5.62 -28.58
C PRO A 98 -19.50 -4.65 -27.47
N TYR A 99 -20.07 -3.45 -27.49
CA TYR A 99 -19.88 -2.44 -26.45
C TYR A 99 -21.25 -2.02 -25.92
N ALA A 100 -21.40 -2.07 -24.60
CA ALA A 100 -22.50 -1.46 -23.86
C ALA A 100 -21.87 -0.56 -22.81
N ASN A 101 -22.30 0.69 -22.71
CA ASN A 101 -21.92 1.52 -21.57
C ASN A 101 -22.64 1.02 -20.30
N ALA A 102 -22.22 1.49 -19.14
CA ALA A 102 -22.77 1.07 -17.84
C ALA A 102 -24.30 1.28 -17.73
N GLU A 103 -24.88 2.17 -18.54
CA GLU A 103 -26.29 2.53 -18.55
C GLU A 103 -27.11 1.85 -19.66
N GLY A 104 -26.49 1.02 -20.52
CA GLY A 104 -27.17 0.38 -21.66
C GLY A 104 -27.61 1.33 -22.78
N ASN A 105 -27.13 2.57 -22.77
CA ASN A 105 -27.43 3.61 -23.74
C ASN A 105 -26.60 3.44 -25.03
N SER A 106 -27.17 3.90 -26.16
CA SER A 106 -26.46 3.93 -27.45
C SER A 106 -25.32 4.95 -27.41
N VAL A 107 -24.11 4.57 -27.83
CA VAL A 107 -22.97 5.48 -27.91
C VAL A 107 -23.21 6.51 -29.02
N VAL A 108 -23.04 7.80 -28.74
CA VAL A 108 -23.05 8.86 -29.76
C VAL A 108 -21.89 8.60 -30.73
N LEU A 109 -22.19 8.23 -31.97
CA LEU A 109 -21.16 7.91 -32.97
C LEU A 109 -20.65 9.14 -33.73
N ASP A 110 -21.45 10.20 -33.77
CA ASP A 110 -21.12 11.44 -34.45
C ASP A 110 -20.15 12.28 -33.62
N LEU A 111 -19.05 12.69 -34.23
CA LEU A 111 -18.01 13.45 -33.55
C LEU A 111 -18.47 14.87 -33.21
N GLU A 112 -19.24 15.52 -34.07
CA GLU A 112 -19.65 16.92 -33.86
C GLU A 112 -20.74 17.01 -32.79
N GLU A 113 -21.63 16.02 -32.69
CA GLU A 113 -22.57 15.88 -31.59
C GLU A 113 -21.84 15.64 -30.26
N GLN A 114 -20.86 14.71 -30.24
CA GLN A 114 -20.08 14.46 -29.03
C GLN A 114 -19.28 15.69 -28.58
N LEU A 115 -18.67 16.43 -29.52
CA LEU A 115 -17.93 17.65 -29.18
C LEU A 115 -18.82 18.70 -28.50
N LYS A 116 -20.12 18.79 -28.85
CA LYS A 116 -21.05 19.68 -28.13
C LYS A 116 -21.26 19.25 -26.69
N VAL A 117 -21.40 17.93 -26.45
CA VAL A 117 -21.52 17.36 -25.10
C VAL A 117 -20.26 17.63 -24.30
N ILE A 118 -19.09 17.36 -24.88
CA ILE A 118 -17.78 17.62 -24.27
C ILE A 118 -17.64 19.10 -23.90
N HIS A 119 -17.94 20.04 -24.80
CA HIS A 119 -17.84 21.47 -24.50
C HIS A 119 -18.79 21.91 -23.38
N GLN A 120 -19.98 21.31 -23.26
CA GLN A 120 -20.88 21.58 -22.15
C GLN A 120 -20.33 21.05 -20.82
N ALA A 121 -19.79 19.82 -20.82
CA ALA A 121 -19.16 19.22 -19.64
C ALA A 121 -17.94 20.04 -19.18
N LEU A 122 -17.05 20.41 -20.10
CA LEU A 122 -15.89 21.27 -19.80
C LEU A 122 -16.31 22.62 -19.20
N ALA A 123 -17.40 23.23 -19.68
CA ALA A 123 -17.87 24.50 -19.14
C ALA A 123 -18.41 24.38 -17.70
N LEU A 124 -18.91 23.20 -17.31
CA LEU A 124 -19.37 22.92 -15.95
C LEU A 124 -18.20 22.57 -15.01
N GLU A 125 -17.15 21.93 -15.54
CA GLU A 125 -15.97 21.51 -14.78
C GLU A 125 -14.94 22.65 -14.62
N ALA A 126 -14.95 23.62 -15.54
CA ALA A 126 -13.95 24.69 -15.61
C ALA A 126 -13.73 25.43 -14.28
N ASN A 127 -12.47 25.51 -13.88
CA ASN A 127 -12.01 26.25 -12.72
C ASN A 127 -10.74 27.03 -13.09
N PRO A 128 -10.88 28.19 -13.77
CA PRO A 128 -9.73 28.98 -14.19
C PRO A 128 -8.83 29.41 -13.04
N ARG A 129 -9.40 29.54 -11.83
CA ARG A 129 -8.65 29.91 -10.63
C ARG A 129 -7.74 28.78 -10.17
N LEU A 130 -8.21 27.53 -10.21
CA LEU A 130 -7.40 26.33 -9.95
C LEU A 130 -6.23 26.23 -10.94
N ILE A 131 -6.49 26.41 -12.23
CA ILE A 131 -5.45 26.33 -13.26
C ILE A 131 -4.38 27.41 -13.08
N GLN A 132 -4.79 28.65 -12.80
CA GLN A 132 -3.84 29.74 -12.51
C GLN A 132 -3.01 29.44 -11.25
N LEU A 133 -3.65 28.94 -10.20
CA LEU A 133 -2.98 28.61 -8.95
C LEU A 133 -1.96 27.48 -9.14
N ALA A 134 -2.33 26.43 -9.88
CA ALA A 134 -1.44 25.31 -10.19
C ALA A 134 -0.22 25.74 -11.01
N ALA A 135 -0.43 26.59 -12.01
CA ALA A 135 0.64 27.13 -12.85
C ALA A 135 1.63 27.97 -12.02
N MET A 136 1.13 28.86 -11.18
CA MET A 136 1.99 29.69 -10.32
C MET A 136 2.69 28.88 -9.24
N ALA A 137 2.02 27.87 -8.65
CA ALA A 137 2.65 26.97 -7.69
C ALA A 137 3.84 26.22 -8.32
N SER A 138 3.68 25.75 -9.56
CA SER A 138 4.76 25.11 -10.30
C SER A 138 5.92 26.07 -10.61
N GLU A 139 5.64 27.32 -11.00
CA GLU A 139 6.64 28.36 -11.28
C GLU A 139 7.45 28.73 -10.02
N GLU A 140 6.75 28.87 -8.89
CA GLU A 140 7.32 29.22 -7.59
C GLU A 140 7.89 28.02 -6.82
N GLN A 141 7.81 26.82 -7.40
CA GLN A 141 8.26 25.55 -6.81
C GLN A 141 7.62 25.24 -5.45
N VAL A 142 6.34 25.58 -5.30
CA VAL A 142 5.56 25.31 -4.10
C VAL A 142 4.69 24.08 -4.32
N SER A 143 4.73 23.13 -3.39
CA SER A 143 3.86 21.95 -3.44
C SER A 143 2.40 22.35 -3.35
N MET A 144 1.59 21.81 -4.25
CA MET A 144 0.14 21.98 -4.28
C MET A 144 -0.55 20.63 -4.16
N LEU A 145 -1.45 20.49 -3.21
CA LEU A 145 -2.36 19.35 -3.13
C LEU A 145 -3.76 19.79 -3.52
N TRP A 146 -4.50 18.94 -4.20
CA TRP A 146 -5.87 19.24 -4.58
C TRP A 146 -6.74 17.98 -4.64
N ASP A 147 -8.03 18.16 -4.41
CA ASP A 147 -9.09 17.19 -4.67
C ASP A 147 -10.39 17.93 -4.98
N ASP A 148 -11.52 17.23 -4.91
CA ASP A 148 -12.83 17.78 -5.29
C ASP A 148 -13.36 18.80 -4.26
N ASP A 149 -12.82 18.80 -3.05
CA ASP A 149 -13.31 19.62 -1.94
C ASP A 149 -12.34 20.77 -1.65
N GLU A 150 -11.04 20.52 -1.67
CA GLU A 150 -10.03 21.43 -1.16
C GLU A 150 -8.77 21.51 -2.03
N VAL A 151 -8.11 22.66 -1.99
CA VAL A 151 -6.77 22.90 -2.53
C VAL A 151 -5.90 23.44 -1.40
N SER A 152 -4.65 23.00 -1.35
CA SER A 152 -3.67 23.51 -0.39
C SER A 152 -2.31 23.78 -1.02
N LEU A 153 -1.62 24.79 -0.49
CA LEU A 153 -0.23 25.13 -0.80
C LEU A 153 0.64 24.91 0.43
N GLY A 154 1.82 24.31 0.23
CA GLY A 154 2.68 23.85 1.31
C GLY A 154 2.11 22.63 2.04
N LEU A 155 2.89 22.05 2.94
CA LEU A 155 2.53 20.83 3.68
C LEU A 155 2.63 21.04 5.20
N GLY A 156 1.78 20.32 5.95
CA GLY A 156 1.77 20.31 7.42
C GLY A 156 1.55 21.69 8.02
N LYS A 157 2.35 22.06 9.01
CA LYS A 157 2.34 23.39 9.67
C LYS A 157 2.55 24.59 8.75
N ASN A 158 3.03 24.35 7.53
CA ASN A 158 3.26 25.37 6.51
C ASN A 158 2.12 25.41 5.47
N ALA A 159 1.11 24.55 5.60
CA ALA A 159 0.00 24.46 4.66
C ALA A 159 -1.02 25.59 4.85
N SER A 160 -1.53 26.11 3.74
CA SER A 160 -2.78 26.87 3.70
C SER A 160 -3.79 26.12 2.85
N VAL A 161 -5.02 25.99 3.34
CA VAL A 161 -6.09 25.18 2.72
C VAL A 161 -7.29 26.07 2.39
N TRP A 162 -7.84 25.89 1.21
CA TRP A 162 -9.05 26.58 0.75
C TRP A 162 -10.02 25.60 0.11
N PRO A 163 -11.34 25.81 0.26
CA PRO A 163 -12.33 25.11 -0.56
C PRO A 163 -12.06 25.37 -2.05
N VAL A 164 -12.24 24.35 -2.89
CA VAL A 164 -11.98 24.44 -4.34
C VAL A 164 -12.82 25.52 -5.05
N ASN A 165 -13.96 25.88 -4.46
CA ASN A 165 -14.89 26.91 -4.95
C ASN A 165 -14.63 28.32 -4.36
N ALA A 166 -13.63 28.47 -3.50
CA ALA A 166 -13.31 29.71 -2.78
C ALA A 166 -11.79 29.98 -2.77
N LEU A 167 -11.14 29.74 -3.91
CA LEU A 167 -9.69 29.87 -4.06
C LEU A 167 -9.23 31.35 -4.01
N PRO A 168 -8.08 31.62 -3.38
CA PRO A 168 -7.50 32.96 -3.29
C PRO A 168 -7.01 33.44 -4.66
N ASP A 169 -6.73 34.74 -4.79
CA ASP A 169 -6.07 35.26 -5.98
C ASP A 169 -4.58 34.90 -5.99
N PRO A 170 -4.08 34.07 -6.95
CA PRO A 170 -2.69 33.60 -6.97
C PRO A 170 -1.65 34.73 -6.95
N GLN A 171 -1.97 35.89 -7.54
CA GLN A 171 -1.07 37.05 -7.55
C GLN A 171 -0.93 37.75 -6.19
N SER A 172 -1.88 37.52 -5.28
CA SER A 172 -1.88 38.11 -3.94
C SER A 172 -1.17 37.24 -2.89
N LEU A 173 -0.83 36.01 -3.25
CA LEU A 173 -0.28 35.03 -2.32
C LEU A 173 1.20 35.30 -2.01
N PRO A 174 1.62 35.17 -0.74
CA PRO A 174 3.01 35.29 -0.35
C PRO A 174 3.78 33.99 -0.66
N TRP A 175 4.05 33.71 -1.93
CA TRP A 175 4.62 32.42 -2.40
C TRP A 175 5.86 31.98 -1.62
N SER A 176 6.76 32.90 -1.30
CA SER A 176 7.98 32.63 -0.55
C SER A 176 7.78 32.16 0.90
N THR A 177 6.55 32.17 1.42
CA THR A 177 6.25 31.70 2.79
C THR A 177 5.76 30.26 2.84
N TYR A 178 5.41 29.66 1.70
CA TYR A 178 5.04 28.25 1.64
C TYR A 178 6.28 27.38 1.65
N ASP A 179 6.21 26.28 2.38
CA ASP A 179 7.30 25.33 2.54
C ASP A 179 6.69 23.96 2.87
N ASP A 180 7.50 22.91 2.77
CA ASP A 180 7.07 21.54 2.98
C ASP A 180 7.67 20.98 4.26
N ILE A 181 6.83 20.28 5.03
CA ILE A 181 7.34 19.42 6.09
C ILE A 181 8.01 18.19 5.49
N PRO A 182 8.98 17.57 6.18
CA PRO A 182 9.53 16.29 5.75
C PRO A 182 8.46 15.20 5.60
N VAL A 183 8.51 14.48 4.48
CA VAL A 183 7.59 13.38 4.13
C VAL A 183 8.34 12.07 3.93
N GLY A 184 7.88 11.02 4.60
CA GLY A 184 8.28 9.64 4.37
C GLY A 184 7.17 8.83 3.70
N ILE A 185 7.47 8.00 2.71
CA ILE A 185 6.50 7.09 2.05
C ILE A 185 6.90 5.64 2.28
N VAL A 186 5.97 4.80 2.73
CA VAL A 186 6.18 3.37 2.95
C VAL A 186 5.24 2.56 2.07
N THR A 187 5.81 1.70 1.24
CA THR A 187 5.08 0.66 0.51
C THR A 187 5.73 -0.72 0.71
N GLY A 188 5.11 -1.73 0.15
CA GLY A 188 5.50 -3.13 0.27
C GLY A 188 4.29 -4.05 0.33
N THR A 189 4.51 -5.36 0.22
CA THR A 189 3.43 -6.33 0.38
C THR A 189 3.04 -6.41 1.86
N ASN A 190 3.98 -6.79 2.72
CA ASN A 190 3.75 -6.95 4.16
C ASN A 190 4.57 -5.94 5.00
N GLY A 191 4.11 -5.65 6.22
CA GLY A 191 4.86 -4.86 7.20
C GLY A 191 4.71 -3.34 7.11
N LYS A 192 3.98 -2.81 6.12
CA LYS A 192 3.75 -1.36 5.94
C LYS A 192 3.20 -0.69 7.20
N THR A 193 2.03 -1.13 7.66
CA THR A 193 1.31 -0.56 8.80
C THR A 193 2.14 -0.56 10.09
N THR A 194 2.81 -1.68 10.39
CA THR A 194 3.71 -1.76 11.56
C THR A 194 4.89 -0.81 11.42
N THR A 195 5.44 -0.67 10.21
CA THR A 195 6.57 0.23 9.96
C THR A 195 6.17 1.70 10.10
N VAL A 196 5.04 2.14 9.51
CA VAL A 196 4.57 3.54 9.65
C VAL A 196 4.24 3.89 11.10
N ARG A 197 3.60 2.97 11.84
CA ARG A 197 3.32 3.13 13.28
C ARG A 197 4.61 3.23 14.10
N LEU A 198 5.61 2.38 13.81
CA LEU A 198 6.90 2.40 14.50
C LEU A 198 7.69 3.68 14.22
N ILE A 199 7.71 4.14 12.97
CA ILE A 199 8.36 5.43 12.61
C ILE A 199 7.65 6.58 13.31
N SER A 200 6.32 6.65 13.25
CA SER A 200 5.56 7.70 13.93
C SER A 200 5.80 7.69 15.44
N HIS A 201 5.86 6.52 16.07
CA HIS A 201 6.18 6.39 17.50
C HIS A 201 7.59 6.89 17.83
N ILE A 202 8.58 6.58 16.99
CA ILE A 202 9.95 7.12 17.11
C ILE A 202 9.96 8.65 16.98
N LEU A 203 9.29 9.20 15.97
CA LEU A 203 9.23 10.64 15.72
C LEU A 203 8.61 11.41 16.90
N LYS A 204 7.48 10.91 17.42
CA LYS A 204 6.84 11.48 18.61
C LYS A 204 7.76 11.40 19.84
N GLY A 205 8.41 10.26 20.04
CA GLY A 205 9.41 10.09 21.11
C GLY A 205 10.61 11.03 20.99
N ALA A 206 10.94 11.45 19.76
CA ALA A 206 11.98 12.44 19.47
C ALA A 206 11.50 13.91 19.64
N GLY A 207 10.23 14.13 19.97
CA GLY A 207 9.65 15.46 20.18
C GLY A 207 9.05 16.13 18.94
N HIS A 208 8.89 15.39 17.84
CA HIS A 208 8.22 15.88 16.63
C HIS A 208 6.70 15.73 16.73
N SER A 209 5.99 16.65 16.07
CA SER A 209 4.55 16.53 15.85
C SER A 209 4.33 15.73 14.57
N ALA A 210 4.11 14.43 14.73
CA ALA A 210 4.12 13.48 13.64
C ALA A 210 2.76 12.80 13.46
N GLY A 211 2.47 12.43 12.21
CA GLY A 211 1.25 11.72 11.87
C GLY A 211 1.47 10.71 10.75
N PHE A 212 0.50 9.83 10.55
CA PHE A 212 0.53 8.85 9.48
C PHE A 212 -0.84 8.57 8.87
N SER A 213 -0.84 8.21 7.60
CA SER A 213 -1.97 7.57 6.90
C SER A 213 -1.64 6.09 6.68
N SER A 214 -2.64 5.22 6.83
CA SER A 214 -2.45 3.77 6.88
C SER A 214 -3.70 3.00 6.46
N THR A 215 -3.60 1.68 6.40
CA THR A 215 -4.73 0.78 6.12
C THR A 215 -5.80 0.82 7.23
N ASP A 216 -5.50 1.35 8.42
CA ASP A 216 -6.44 1.38 9.57
C ASP A 216 -6.91 2.78 9.98
N GLY A 217 -6.37 3.83 9.37
CA GLY A 217 -6.83 5.18 9.59
C GLY A 217 -5.77 6.25 9.35
N ILE A 218 -6.13 7.45 9.81
CA ILE A 218 -5.27 8.64 9.84
C ILE A 218 -5.08 9.05 11.29
N MET A 219 -3.82 9.14 11.68
CA MET A 219 -3.40 9.53 13.03
C MET A 219 -2.57 10.80 12.97
N VAL A 220 -2.91 11.76 13.83
CA VAL A 220 -2.14 12.98 14.07
C VAL A 220 -1.79 13.01 15.54
N ASN A 221 -0.50 12.87 15.86
CA ASN A 221 -0.04 12.69 17.23
C ASN A 221 -0.69 11.46 17.91
N GLU A 222 -1.56 11.69 18.89
CA GLU A 222 -2.37 10.63 19.55
C GLU A 222 -3.84 10.63 19.07
N ASN A 223 -4.22 11.60 18.25
CA ASN A 223 -5.60 11.79 17.81
C ASN A 223 -5.86 10.99 16.54
N LYS A 224 -6.92 10.18 16.57
CA LYS A 224 -7.44 9.51 15.39
C LYS A 224 -8.37 10.47 14.65
N ILE A 225 -7.96 10.89 13.46
CA ILE A 225 -8.74 11.80 12.61
C ILE A 225 -9.85 11.03 11.92
N ASP A 226 -9.53 9.86 11.36
CA ASP A 226 -10.50 8.98 10.74
C ASP A 226 -10.05 7.50 10.79
N SER A 227 -11.00 6.59 10.63
CA SER A 227 -10.80 5.14 10.62
C SER A 227 -11.13 4.54 9.25
N GLY A 228 -10.42 3.48 8.89
CA GLY A 228 -10.59 2.78 7.61
C GLY A 228 -9.35 2.86 6.73
N ASP A 229 -9.45 2.30 5.53
CA ASP A 229 -8.30 2.23 4.62
C ASP A 229 -8.01 3.58 3.96
N TRP A 230 -7.00 4.26 4.49
CA TRP A 230 -6.48 5.54 4.02
C TRP A 230 -5.07 5.40 3.41
N SER A 231 -4.69 4.20 2.96
CA SER A 231 -3.37 3.87 2.39
C SER A 231 -3.19 4.30 0.91
N GLY A 232 -3.61 5.52 0.58
CA GLY A 232 -3.54 6.08 -0.76
C GLY A 232 -3.56 7.61 -0.81
N PRO A 233 -3.64 8.21 -2.01
CA PRO A 233 -3.52 9.66 -2.18
C PRO A 233 -4.51 10.50 -1.38
N GLY A 234 -5.75 10.04 -1.19
CA GLY A 234 -6.73 10.75 -0.35
C GLY A 234 -6.27 10.88 1.11
N GLY A 235 -5.73 9.80 1.68
CA GLY A 235 -5.25 9.81 3.06
C GLY A 235 -3.96 10.61 3.21
N ALA A 236 -3.10 10.58 2.19
CA ALA A 236 -1.93 11.45 2.14
C ALA A 236 -2.32 12.93 2.17
N ARG A 237 -3.29 13.35 1.35
CA ARG A 237 -3.75 14.75 1.29
C ARG A 237 -4.37 15.20 2.59
N LEU A 238 -5.28 14.41 3.17
CA LEU A 238 -5.93 14.77 4.43
C LEU A 238 -4.90 14.94 5.56
N LEU A 239 -3.90 14.05 5.63
CA LEU A 239 -2.83 14.13 6.62
C LEU A 239 -1.93 15.35 6.39
N LEU A 240 -1.51 15.59 5.14
CA LEU A 240 -0.58 16.68 4.81
C LEU A 240 -1.21 18.08 4.91
N ARG A 241 -2.54 18.19 5.03
CA ARG A 241 -3.24 19.43 5.37
C ARG A 241 -3.28 19.75 6.86
N GLN A 242 -2.81 18.84 7.72
CA GLN A 242 -2.86 19.02 9.17
C GLN A 242 -1.76 19.98 9.62
N THR A 243 -2.14 21.21 9.96
CA THR A 243 -1.20 22.29 10.34
C THR A 243 -0.48 22.06 11.67
N GLU A 244 -0.84 21.03 12.41
CA GLU A 244 -0.11 20.64 13.62
C GLU A 244 1.17 19.86 13.30
N LEU A 245 1.28 19.25 12.12
CA LEU A 245 2.37 18.34 11.78
C LEU A 245 3.63 19.09 11.38
N ASP A 246 4.78 18.61 11.84
CA ASP A 246 6.09 19.00 11.33
C ASP A 246 6.80 17.88 10.56
N ILE A 247 6.32 16.62 10.61
CA ILE A 247 6.77 15.48 9.80
C ILE A 247 5.58 14.54 9.53
N ALA A 248 5.47 13.96 8.32
CA ALA A 248 4.38 13.06 7.95
C ALA A 248 4.88 11.73 7.33
N ILE A 249 4.23 10.62 7.67
CA ILE A 249 4.54 9.28 7.16
C ILE A 249 3.34 8.69 6.41
N LEU A 250 3.51 8.37 5.13
CA LEU A 250 2.44 7.95 4.24
C LEU A 250 2.54 6.45 3.95
N GLU A 251 1.51 5.67 4.28
CA GLU A 251 1.38 4.32 3.75
C GLU A 251 0.81 4.38 2.32
N ALA A 252 1.51 3.76 1.38
CA ALA A 252 1.05 3.62 0.00
C ALA A 252 0.77 2.15 -0.32
N ALA A 253 -0.51 1.77 -0.36
CA ALA A 253 -0.92 0.44 -0.81
C ALA A 253 -1.05 0.35 -2.32
N ARG A 254 -1.04 -0.89 -2.83
CA ARG A 254 -1.16 -1.17 -4.27
C ARG A 254 -2.45 -0.58 -4.85
N GLY A 255 -3.58 -0.70 -4.13
CA GLY A 255 -4.87 -0.16 -4.57
C GLY A 255 -4.84 1.35 -4.75
N GLY A 256 -4.29 2.09 -3.78
CA GLY A 256 -4.13 3.55 -3.85
C GLY A 256 -3.26 3.98 -5.04
N LEU A 257 -2.08 3.35 -5.20
CA LEU A 257 -1.14 3.65 -6.28
C LEU A 257 -1.75 3.38 -7.67
N LEU A 258 -2.50 2.28 -7.84
CA LEU A 258 -3.14 1.96 -9.11
C LEU A 258 -4.32 2.89 -9.46
N ARG A 259 -5.15 3.19 -8.46
CA ARG A 259 -6.40 3.94 -8.67
C ARG A 259 -6.16 5.44 -8.81
N ARG A 260 -5.19 5.99 -8.10
CA ARG A 260 -5.04 7.44 -7.94
C ARG A 260 -3.60 7.95 -8.11
N GLY A 261 -2.61 7.06 -8.23
CA GLY A 261 -1.21 7.45 -8.39
C GLY A 261 -0.51 7.77 -7.07
N LEU A 262 0.49 8.64 -7.13
CA LEU A 262 1.23 9.12 -5.97
C LEU A 262 0.41 10.16 -5.18
N GLY A 263 0.61 10.18 -3.85
CA GLY A 263 -0.03 11.18 -2.97
C GLY A 263 0.68 12.53 -2.95
N VAL A 264 1.96 12.54 -3.35
CA VAL A 264 2.86 13.70 -3.40
C VAL A 264 3.80 13.53 -4.58
N ASP A 265 4.26 14.64 -5.14
CA ASP A 265 5.24 14.64 -6.24
C ASP A 265 6.68 14.46 -5.71
N HIS A 266 6.94 14.95 -4.50
CA HIS A 266 8.24 14.86 -3.84
C HIS A 266 8.11 14.28 -2.42
N ALA A 267 9.12 13.53 -2.00
CA ALA A 267 9.30 13.09 -0.62
C ALA A 267 10.79 13.10 -0.25
N ASN A 268 11.09 13.20 1.05
CA ASN A 268 12.47 13.12 1.53
C ASN A 268 12.96 11.67 1.53
N VAL A 269 12.09 10.74 1.91
CA VAL A 269 12.43 9.32 2.05
C VAL A 269 11.30 8.43 1.53
N ALA A 270 11.63 7.43 0.72
CA ALA A 270 10.71 6.41 0.23
C ALA A 270 11.23 5.03 0.62
N LEU A 271 10.36 4.12 1.07
CA LEU A 271 10.73 2.80 1.58
C LEU A 271 9.88 1.72 0.94
N ILE A 272 10.53 0.67 0.44
CA ILE A 272 9.86 -0.56 0.00
C ILE A 272 10.26 -1.71 0.93
N THR A 273 9.31 -2.23 1.71
CA THR A 273 9.61 -3.25 2.73
C THR A 273 9.89 -4.64 2.14
N ASN A 274 9.11 -5.08 1.17
CA ASN A 274 9.23 -6.36 0.46
C ASN A 274 8.21 -6.44 -0.70
N ILE A 275 8.45 -7.36 -1.63
CA ILE A 275 7.59 -7.71 -2.75
C ILE A 275 7.32 -9.22 -2.70
N SER A 276 6.10 -9.59 -2.35
CA SER A 276 5.64 -10.98 -2.36
C SER A 276 4.24 -11.09 -2.98
N GLU A 277 3.85 -12.31 -3.37
CA GLU A 277 2.54 -12.57 -3.95
C GLU A 277 1.42 -12.14 -3.00
N ASP A 278 0.58 -11.24 -3.48
CA ASP A 278 -0.55 -10.72 -2.74
C ASP A 278 -1.55 -10.07 -3.70
N HIS A 279 -2.83 -10.34 -3.47
CA HIS A 279 -3.94 -9.91 -4.31
C HIS A 279 -3.76 -10.24 -5.82
N LEU A 280 -2.96 -11.25 -6.19
CA LEU A 280 -2.75 -11.59 -7.61
C LEU A 280 -4.07 -11.99 -8.29
N GLY A 281 -4.35 -11.41 -9.45
CA GLY A 281 -5.60 -11.63 -10.21
C GLY A 281 -6.74 -10.68 -9.85
N ASP A 282 -6.56 -9.84 -8.83
CA ASP A 282 -7.49 -8.77 -8.45
C ASP A 282 -6.92 -7.41 -8.87
N PHE A 283 -7.73 -6.57 -9.50
CA PHE A 283 -7.51 -5.16 -9.90
C PHE A 283 -6.03 -4.76 -10.17
N GLY A 284 -5.51 -5.09 -11.35
CA GLY A 284 -4.33 -4.45 -11.94
C GLY A 284 -2.94 -5.01 -11.59
N SER A 285 -2.85 -6.13 -10.85
CA SER A 285 -1.61 -6.94 -10.79
C SER A 285 -1.91 -8.44 -10.86
N GLU A 286 -1.43 -9.11 -11.90
CA GLU A 286 -1.63 -10.55 -12.12
C GLU A 286 -0.40 -11.38 -11.78
N ASN A 287 0.76 -10.73 -11.66
CA ASN A 287 2.01 -11.37 -11.29
C ASN A 287 2.90 -10.43 -10.45
N LEU A 288 3.99 -11.02 -9.95
CA LEU A 288 4.92 -10.35 -9.05
C LEU A 288 5.70 -9.18 -9.70
N GLN A 289 5.93 -9.20 -11.01
CA GLN A 289 6.64 -8.13 -11.72
C GLN A 289 5.76 -6.87 -11.88
N GLU A 290 4.45 -7.06 -12.10
CA GLU A 290 3.51 -5.93 -12.07
C GLU A 290 3.41 -5.34 -10.66
N LEU A 291 3.35 -6.19 -9.62
CA LEU A 291 3.35 -5.73 -8.25
C LEU A 291 4.61 -4.93 -7.88
N LEU A 292 5.77 -5.41 -8.33
CA LEU A 292 7.04 -4.68 -8.24
C LEU A 292 6.94 -3.32 -8.93
N THR A 293 6.45 -3.28 -10.18
CA THR A 293 6.32 -2.04 -10.95
C THR A 293 5.40 -1.03 -10.27
N ILE A 294 4.28 -1.50 -9.71
CA ILE A 294 3.35 -0.64 -8.97
C ILE A 294 4.03 -0.02 -7.76
N LYS A 295 4.65 -0.85 -6.92
CA LYS A 295 5.27 -0.40 -5.67
C LYS A 295 6.52 0.44 -5.93
N TRP A 296 7.25 0.14 -7.01
CA TRP A 296 8.42 0.91 -7.44
C TRP A 296 8.08 2.35 -7.82
N MET A 297 6.82 2.68 -8.13
CA MET A 297 6.39 4.04 -8.45
C MET A 297 6.82 5.06 -7.39
N ILE A 298 6.85 4.70 -6.10
CA ILE A 298 7.27 5.62 -5.04
C ILE A 298 8.72 6.07 -5.18
N SER A 299 9.56 5.38 -5.95
CA SER A 299 10.94 5.82 -6.22
C SER A 299 11.00 7.13 -7.01
N GLN A 300 9.93 7.48 -7.73
CA GLN A 300 9.86 8.74 -8.50
C GLN A 300 9.85 9.96 -7.57
N THR A 301 9.28 9.86 -6.37
CA THR A 301 9.19 10.99 -5.43
C THR A 301 10.52 11.37 -4.79
N VAL A 302 11.52 10.48 -4.89
CA VAL A 302 12.85 10.65 -4.27
C VAL A 302 13.97 10.66 -5.30
N ALA A 303 13.66 10.56 -6.60
CA ALA A 303 14.66 10.35 -7.64
C ALA A 303 15.69 11.49 -7.74
N ASP A 304 15.25 12.73 -7.56
CA ASP A 304 16.08 13.91 -7.77
C ASP A 304 16.87 14.36 -6.53
N SER A 305 16.30 14.18 -5.33
CA SER A 305 16.87 14.74 -4.09
C SER A 305 16.58 13.96 -2.81
N GLY A 306 15.86 12.84 -2.89
CA GLY A 306 15.49 12.03 -1.74
C GLY A 306 16.33 10.76 -1.57
N VAL A 307 15.91 9.91 -0.62
CA VAL A 307 16.53 8.61 -0.36
C VAL A 307 15.52 7.49 -0.58
N LEU A 308 15.91 6.49 -1.36
CA LEU A 308 15.16 5.25 -1.53
C LEU A 308 15.73 4.15 -0.63
N ILE A 309 14.93 3.71 0.35
CA ILE A 309 15.26 2.62 1.26
C ILE A 309 14.68 1.31 0.71
N LEU A 310 15.53 0.29 0.58
CA LEU A 310 15.15 -1.01 0.02
C LEU A 310 15.61 -2.17 0.90
N ASN A 311 14.85 -3.26 0.85
CA ASN A 311 15.22 -4.51 1.51
C ASN A 311 16.22 -5.31 0.66
N ALA A 312 17.44 -5.52 1.16
CA ALA A 312 18.47 -6.28 0.47
C ALA A 312 18.24 -7.80 0.52
N ASP A 313 17.27 -8.26 1.32
CA ASP A 313 16.86 -9.67 1.38
C ASP A 313 15.85 -10.02 0.28
N ASP A 314 15.33 -9.00 -0.42
CA ASP A 314 14.41 -9.16 -1.53
C ASP A 314 15.15 -9.07 -2.88
N PRO A 315 15.35 -10.20 -3.59
CA PRO A 315 16.10 -10.20 -4.85
C PRO A 315 15.43 -9.38 -5.95
N LEU A 316 14.10 -9.16 -5.92
CA LEU A 316 13.42 -8.33 -6.91
C LEU A 316 13.78 -6.87 -6.74
N LEU A 317 13.85 -6.40 -5.49
CA LEU A 317 14.29 -5.03 -5.19
C LEU A 317 15.75 -4.83 -5.52
N VAL A 318 16.62 -5.78 -5.17
CA VAL A 318 18.06 -5.75 -5.52
C VAL A 318 18.26 -5.64 -7.03
N ASN A 319 17.55 -6.46 -7.81
CA ASN A 319 17.65 -6.43 -9.27
C ASN A 319 17.13 -5.10 -9.85
N LYS A 320 15.98 -4.62 -9.36
CA LYS A 320 15.35 -3.39 -9.87
C LYS A 320 16.16 -2.13 -9.53
N ALA A 321 16.84 -2.12 -8.38
CA ALA A 321 17.69 -1.03 -7.92
C ALA A 321 18.84 -0.68 -8.87
N SER A 322 19.31 -1.62 -9.69
CA SER A 322 20.40 -1.37 -10.65
C SER A 322 20.11 -0.26 -11.66
N GLY A 323 18.83 0.04 -11.93
CA GLY A 323 18.39 1.12 -12.82
C GLY A 323 18.00 2.42 -12.14
N PHE A 324 18.19 2.54 -10.82
CA PHE A 324 17.87 3.76 -10.06
C PHE A 324 19.10 4.66 -9.95
N ASN A 325 18.93 5.94 -10.31
CA ASN A 325 20.03 6.91 -10.33
C ASN A 325 20.15 7.73 -9.03
N GLY A 326 19.19 7.62 -8.11
CA GLY A 326 19.18 8.36 -6.86
C GLY A 326 19.93 7.64 -5.72
N THR A 327 19.84 8.21 -4.52
CA THR A 327 20.48 7.65 -3.32
C THR A 327 19.72 6.43 -2.82
N ILE A 328 20.43 5.30 -2.65
CA ILE A 328 19.87 4.09 -2.05
C ILE A 328 20.46 3.87 -0.67
N VAL A 329 19.60 3.50 0.28
CA VAL A 329 19.98 2.92 1.57
C VAL A 329 19.39 1.51 1.66
N TRP A 330 20.18 0.55 2.13
CA TRP A 330 19.72 -0.82 2.27
C TRP A 330 19.34 -1.14 3.71
N PHE A 331 18.38 -2.04 3.90
CA PHE A 331 18.24 -2.77 5.15
C PHE A 331 18.21 -4.28 4.93
N SER A 332 18.62 -5.06 5.93
CA SER A 332 18.71 -6.53 5.83
C SER A 332 18.72 -7.21 7.19
N LEU A 333 18.14 -8.40 7.29
CA LEU A 333 18.29 -9.27 8.45
C LEU A 333 19.69 -9.92 8.55
N PHE A 334 20.58 -9.67 7.60
CA PHE A 334 21.87 -10.34 7.48
C PHE A 334 23.01 -9.34 7.22
N ALA A 335 23.91 -9.18 8.19
CA ALA A 335 25.09 -8.32 8.06
C ALA A 335 26.07 -8.77 6.95
N ASP A 336 26.07 -10.06 6.59
CA ASP A 336 26.92 -10.62 5.54
C ASP A 336 26.28 -10.65 4.14
N ASN A 337 25.06 -10.10 4.01
CA ASN A 337 24.35 -9.98 2.74
C ASN A 337 25.26 -9.36 1.66
N LEU A 338 25.32 -10.00 0.49
CA LEU A 338 26.24 -9.63 -0.60
C LEU A 338 25.99 -8.20 -1.11
N GLN A 339 24.72 -7.83 -1.28
CA GLN A 339 24.34 -6.49 -1.74
C GLN A 339 24.74 -5.44 -0.71
N VAL A 340 24.52 -5.70 0.59
CA VAL A 340 24.94 -4.82 1.68
C VAL A 340 26.46 -4.63 1.64
N ARG A 341 27.24 -5.72 1.65
CA ARG A 341 28.72 -5.63 1.66
C ARG A 341 29.27 -4.87 0.45
N GLN A 342 28.70 -5.07 -0.73
CA GLN A 342 29.10 -4.33 -1.93
C GLN A 342 28.73 -2.85 -1.82
N HIS A 343 27.53 -2.54 -1.33
CA HIS A 343 27.07 -1.17 -1.15
C HIS A 343 27.95 -0.38 -0.16
N ILE A 344 28.28 -0.98 0.99
CA ILE A 344 29.18 -0.37 1.99
C ILE A 344 30.57 -0.09 1.40
N LYS A 345 31.14 -1.03 0.62
CA LYS A 345 32.43 -0.82 -0.06
C LYS A 345 32.41 0.36 -1.03
N ASN A 346 31.25 0.66 -1.60
CA ASN A 346 31.05 1.79 -2.51
C ASN A 346 30.69 3.09 -1.77
N GLY A 347 30.83 3.15 -0.44
CA GLY A 347 30.55 4.34 0.37
C GLY A 347 29.08 4.52 0.75
N GLY A 348 28.25 3.51 0.51
CA GLY A 348 26.84 3.51 0.88
C GLY A 348 26.57 3.24 2.36
N ILE A 349 25.30 3.36 2.75
CA ILE A 349 24.81 3.15 4.12
C ILE A 349 23.82 1.99 4.12
N ALA A 350 23.93 1.12 5.13
CA ALA A 350 22.97 0.05 5.34
C ALA A 350 22.62 -0.13 6.82
N TYR A 351 21.41 -0.60 7.10
CA TYR A 351 20.94 -0.96 8.44
C TYR A 351 20.70 -2.46 8.49
N VAL A 352 21.46 -3.16 9.33
CA VAL A 352 21.38 -4.62 9.36
C VAL A 352 21.17 -5.18 10.75
N GLN A 353 20.68 -6.41 10.83
CA GLN A 353 20.86 -7.21 12.02
C GLN A 353 22.25 -7.85 12.00
N ASP A 354 23.06 -7.53 13.01
CA ASP A 354 24.32 -8.20 13.32
C ASP A 354 24.21 -8.84 14.70
N GLU A 355 24.24 -10.17 14.74
CA GLU A 355 23.91 -10.97 15.92
C GLU A 355 22.56 -10.56 16.57
N GLN A 356 22.58 -10.04 17.79
CA GLN A 356 21.41 -9.57 18.54
C GLN A 356 21.23 -8.05 18.48
N ASN A 357 21.88 -7.36 17.55
CA ASN A 357 21.86 -5.90 17.46
C ASN A 357 21.36 -5.43 16.09
N LEU A 358 20.61 -4.34 16.10
CA LEU A 358 20.39 -3.50 14.93
C LEU A 358 21.58 -2.53 14.82
N VAL A 359 22.25 -2.52 13.67
CA VAL A 359 23.46 -1.74 13.44
C VAL A 359 23.37 -0.92 12.16
N ARG A 360 23.97 0.27 12.17
CA ARG A 360 24.26 1.06 10.95
C ARG A 360 25.65 0.68 10.47
N MET A 361 25.77 0.25 9.22
CA MET A 361 27.04 0.00 8.54
C MET A 361 27.30 1.09 7.50
N GLN A 362 28.54 1.53 7.42
CA GLN A 362 29.05 2.50 6.46
C GLN A 362 30.56 2.29 6.25
N SER A 363 31.15 2.93 5.24
CA SER A 363 32.58 2.75 4.94
C SER A 363 33.51 3.16 6.10
N SER A 364 33.06 4.05 6.99
CA SER A 364 33.78 4.50 8.17
C SER A 364 33.69 3.54 9.36
N GLY A 365 32.78 2.55 9.35
CA GLY A 365 32.60 1.59 10.42
C GLY A 365 31.15 1.15 10.65
N THR A 366 30.94 0.50 11.79
CA THR A 366 29.64 -0.02 12.23
C THR A 366 29.26 0.60 13.57
N ASP A 367 28.06 1.15 13.66
CA ASP A 367 27.49 1.71 14.89
C ASP A 367 26.32 0.86 15.39
N ILE A 368 26.32 0.49 16.67
CA ILE A 368 25.21 -0.23 17.29
C ILE A 368 24.10 0.77 17.65
N ILE A 369 22.87 0.50 17.19
CA ILE A 369 21.71 1.36 17.44
C ILE A 369 20.89 0.81 18.61
N CYS A 370 20.46 -0.44 18.52
CA CYS A 370 19.57 -1.04 19.51
C CYS A 370 19.71 -2.56 19.56
N ALA A 371 19.70 -3.15 20.75
CA ALA A 371 19.65 -4.59 20.90
C ALA A 371 18.24 -5.10 20.58
N VAL A 372 18.12 -6.11 19.72
CA VAL A 372 16.86 -6.69 19.22
C VAL A 372 15.95 -7.09 20.39
N GLU A 373 16.51 -7.74 21.41
CA GLU A 373 15.75 -8.21 22.57
C GLU A 373 15.07 -7.10 23.38
N THR A 374 15.56 -5.86 23.28
CA THR A 374 15.01 -4.71 23.99
C THR A 374 13.84 -4.05 23.24
N ILE A 375 13.55 -4.50 22.01
CA ILE A 375 12.46 -3.99 21.18
C ILE A 375 11.25 -4.91 21.39
N PRO A 376 10.18 -4.47 22.09
CA PRO A 376 9.08 -5.35 22.47
C PRO A 376 8.40 -6.05 21.28
N LEU A 377 8.27 -5.35 20.15
CA LEU A 377 7.66 -5.90 18.92
C LEU A 377 8.40 -7.11 18.34
N THR A 378 9.69 -7.29 18.65
CA THR A 378 10.49 -8.41 18.12
C THR A 378 10.33 -9.69 18.95
N LEU A 379 9.77 -9.58 20.17
CA LEU A 379 9.59 -10.68 21.11
C LEU A 379 10.89 -11.46 21.36
N GLY A 380 11.97 -10.73 21.66
CA GLY A 380 13.29 -11.33 21.86
C GLY A 380 13.91 -11.84 20.56
N GLY A 381 13.60 -11.21 19.42
CA GLY A 381 14.04 -11.64 18.09
C GLY A 381 13.28 -12.83 17.49
N LYS A 382 12.30 -13.40 18.20
CA LYS A 382 11.46 -14.50 17.68
C LYS A 382 10.57 -14.06 16.52
N ALA A 383 10.14 -12.80 16.52
CA ALA A 383 9.36 -12.20 15.44
C ALA A 383 10.29 -11.57 14.39
N ARG A 384 10.94 -12.40 13.57
CA ARG A 384 11.93 -11.94 12.58
C ARG A 384 11.38 -10.88 11.60
N HIS A 385 10.11 -10.99 11.21
CA HIS A 385 9.45 -9.99 10.38
C HIS A 385 9.37 -8.62 11.06
N ASN A 386 9.21 -8.56 12.39
CA ASN A 386 9.26 -7.31 13.14
C ASN A 386 10.68 -6.79 13.37
N VAL A 387 11.71 -7.65 13.33
CA VAL A 387 13.10 -7.19 13.24
C VAL A 387 13.33 -6.47 11.91
N ALA A 388 12.83 -7.01 10.80
CA ALA A 388 12.90 -6.35 9.49
C ALA A 388 12.12 -5.02 9.47
N ASN A 389 10.91 -4.98 10.03
CA ASN A 389 10.15 -3.73 10.16
C ASN A 389 10.89 -2.70 11.03
N ALA A 390 11.56 -3.13 12.10
CA ALA A 390 12.37 -2.25 12.95
C ALA A 390 13.58 -1.69 12.19
N LEU A 391 14.30 -2.51 11.43
CA LEU A 391 15.40 -2.04 10.58
C LEU A 391 14.94 -1.02 9.54
N ALA A 392 13.79 -1.27 8.90
CA ALA A 392 13.19 -0.36 7.94
C ALA A 392 12.79 0.98 8.60
N ALA A 393 12.20 0.94 9.80
CA ALA A 393 11.85 2.13 10.58
C ALA A 393 13.07 2.93 11.04
N VAL A 394 14.12 2.24 11.50
CA VAL A 394 15.40 2.85 11.86
C VAL A 394 16.02 3.57 10.68
N ALA A 395 16.04 2.90 9.51
CA ALA A 395 16.57 3.49 8.29
C ALA A 395 15.82 4.78 7.93
N MET A 396 14.47 4.74 7.89
CA MET A 396 13.69 5.92 7.54
C MET A 396 13.84 7.05 8.57
N ALA A 397 13.71 6.76 9.87
CA ALA A 397 13.85 7.77 10.92
C ALA A 397 15.24 8.44 10.88
N SER A 398 16.30 7.66 10.65
CA SER A 398 17.65 8.21 10.53
C SER A 398 17.81 9.10 9.30
N GLN A 399 17.22 8.73 8.15
CA GLN A 399 17.22 9.58 6.94
C GLN A 399 16.34 10.83 7.07
N LEU A 400 15.37 10.83 7.99
CA LEU A 400 14.60 12.01 8.39
C LEU A 400 15.31 12.86 9.46
N GLY A 401 16.56 12.55 9.80
CA GLY A 401 17.39 13.35 10.71
C GLY A 401 17.24 13.01 12.20
N ILE A 402 16.56 11.91 12.53
CA ILE A 402 16.39 11.48 13.92
C ILE A 402 17.66 10.82 14.44
N THR A 403 18.09 11.20 15.65
CA THR A 403 19.31 10.67 16.27
C THR A 403 19.16 9.20 16.69
N ASP A 404 20.26 8.44 16.66
CA ASP A 404 20.28 7.03 17.08
C ASP A 404 19.75 6.83 18.52
N SER A 405 20.00 7.80 19.41
CA SER A 405 19.49 7.77 20.78
C SER A 405 17.97 7.87 20.84
N ALA A 406 17.37 8.79 20.07
CA ALA A 406 15.92 8.94 20.01
C ALA A 406 15.26 7.74 19.30
N ILE A 407 15.87 7.23 18.23
CA ILE A 407 15.44 5.99 17.56
C ILE A 407 15.41 4.83 18.54
N LYS A 408 16.51 4.61 19.29
CA LYS A 408 16.60 3.56 20.30
C LYS A 408 15.48 3.68 21.35
N GLN A 409 15.26 4.88 21.90
CA GLN A 409 14.20 5.11 22.89
C GLN A 409 12.80 4.85 22.32
N GLY A 410 12.53 5.28 21.08
CA GLY A 410 11.28 5.00 20.38
C GLY A 410 11.03 3.50 20.19
N LEU A 411 12.03 2.77 19.69
CA LEU A 411 11.95 1.31 19.53
C LEU A 411 11.67 0.58 20.84
N GLN A 412 12.34 0.98 21.93
CA GLN A 412 12.22 0.32 23.24
C GLN A 412 10.90 0.63 23.95
N SER A 413 10.29 1.78 23.68
CA SER A 413 9.04 2.21 24.32
C SER A 413 7.77 1.76 23.59
N MET A 414 7.87 1.34 22.32
CA MET A 414 6.71 0.85 21.59
C MET A 414 6.27 -0.52 22.09
N SER A 415 5.02 -0.62 22.55
CA SER A 415 4.42 -1.88 22.99
C SER A 415 3.60 -2.52 21.87
N LEU A 416 3.26 -3.81 22.01
CA LEU A 416 2.34 -4.48 21.10
C LEU A 416 0.97 -3.77 21.02
N LYS A 417 0.51 -3.14 22.11
CA LYS A 417 -0.76 -2.39 22.16
C LYS A 417 -0.77 -1.19 21.21
N ASN A 418 0.40 -0.66 20.87
CA ASN A 418 0.54 0.43 19.88
C ASN A 418 0.46 -0.08 18.43
N ASN A 419 0.33 -1.39 18.23
CA ASN A 419 0.24 -2.04 16.93
C ASN A 419 -0.95 -3.01 16.89
N PRO A 420 -2.19 -2.55 17.13
CA PRO A 420 -3.36 -3.43 17.20
C PRO A 420 -3.57 -4.19 15.88
N GLY A 421 -4.00 -5.44 16.01
CA GLY A 421 -4.19 -6.41 14.92
C GLY A 421 -2.89 -6.85 14.24
N ARG A 422 -1.72 -6.72 14.88
CA ARG A 422 -0.41 -7.02 14.32
C ARG A 422 0.51 -7.62 15.40
N LEU A 423 0.54 -8.95 15.46
CA LEU A 423 1.27 -9.77 16.43
C LEU A 423 0.97 -9.41 17.90
N ASN A 424 -0.30 -9.14 18.23
CA ASN A 424 -0.72 -8.87 19.60
C ASN A 424 -0.79 -10.16 20.41
N LEU A 425 -0.25 -10.14 21.64
CA LEU A 425 -0.21 -11.30 22.53
C LEU A 425 -1.17 -11.15 23.71
N TYR A 426 -1.86 -12.24 24.00
CA TYR A 426 -2.78 -12.40 25.13
C TYR A 426 -2.49 -13.71 25.86
N THR A 427 -2.88 -13.76 27.14
CA THR A 427 -2.77 -14.98 27.95
C THR A 427 -4.13 -15.27 28.55
N VAL A 428 -4.72 -16.42 28.18
CA VAL A 428 -6.04 -16.86 28.64
C VAL A 428 -5.88 -18.22 29.30
N GLU A 429 -6.11 -18.33 30.62
CA GLU A 429 -6.03 -19.59 31.37
C GLU A 429 -4.73 -20.39 31.13
N GLY A 430 -3.60 -19.69 30.95
CA GLY A 430 -2.30 -20.29 30.65
C GLY A 430 -2.04 -20.65 29.18
N VAL A 431 -2.99 -20.37 28.28
CA VAL A 431 -2.85 -20.44 26.83
C VAL A 431 -2.30 -19.11 26.30
N THR A 432 -1.33 -19.15 25.40
CA THR A 432 -0.87 -17.95 24.68
C THR A 432 -1.69 -17.77 23.41
N VAL A 433 -2.35 -16.62 23.25
CA VAL A 433 -3.10 -16.30 22.03
C VAL A 433 -2.41 -15.16 21.29
N VAL A 434 -2.22 -15.34 19.98
CA VAL A 434 -1.63 -14.34 19.10
C VAL A 434 -2.66 -13.87 18.10
N VAL A 435 -2.90 -12.57 18.02
CA VAL A 435 -3.77 -11.97 17.02
C VAL A 435 -2.93 -11.26 15.97
N ASP A 436 -3.10 -11.62 14.71
CA ASP A 436 -2.40 -11.03 13.56
C ASP A 436 -3.31 -10.93 12.32
N TYR A 437 -2.81 -10.34 11.23
CA TYR A 437 -3.53 -10.07 9.98
C TYR A 437 -2.90 -10.76 8.76
N ALA A 438 -1.95 -11.67 8.96
CA ALA A 438 -1.36 -12.43 7.86
C ALA A 438 -2.43 -13.11 7.00
N HIS A 439 -2.53 -12.71 5.73
CA HIS A 439 -3.58 -13.12 4.79
C HIS A 439 -3.03 -13.51 3.39
N ASN A 440 -1.70 -13.56 3.26
CA ASN A 440 -1.02 -14.01 2.04
C ASN A 440 0.07 -15.03 2.39
N PRO A 441 0.58 -15.81 1.42
CA PRO A 441 1.55 -16.87 1.70
C PRO A 441 2.80 -16.42 2.45
N ALA A 442 3.33 -15.23 2.12
CA ALA A 442 4.52 -14.68 2.78
C ALA A 442 4.26 -14.30 4.24
N GLY A 443 3.12 -13.65 4.53
CA GLY A 443 2.69 -13.34 5.90
C GLY A 443 2.45 -14.61 6.71
N MET A 444 1.76 -15.60 6.12
CA MET A 444 1.53 -16.89 6.76
C MET A 444 2.84 -17.62 7.07
N GLN A 445 3.82 -17.57 6.16
CA GLN A 445 5.16 -18.12 6.41
C GLN A 445 5.90 -17.39 7.54
N ALA A 446 5.77 -16.07 7.64
CA ALA A 446 6.35 -15.31 8.75
C ALA A 446 5.72 -15.69 10.10
N MET A 447 4.41 -15.94 10.12
CA MET A 447 3.71 -16.46 11.30
C MET A 447 4.12 -17.89 11.63
N ALA A 448 4.39 -18.73 10.62
CA ALA A 448 4.89 -20.09 10.82
C ALA A 448 6.26 -20.10 11.49
N GLN A 449 7.18 -19.25 11.03
CA GLN A 449 8.49 -19.09 11.64
C GLN A 449 8.38 -18.58 13.08
N PHE A 450 7.47 -17.64 13.34
CA PHE A 450 7.22 -17.13 14.67
C PHE A 450 6.67 -18.21 15.61
N ALA A 451 5.67 -18.99 15.16
CA ALA A 451 5.06 -20.06 15.95
C ALA A 451 6.07 -21.15 16.31
N GLN A 452 6.91 -21.57 15.35
CA GLN A 452 8.00 -22.54 15.59
C GLN A 452 9.06 -22.02 16.56
N ALA A 453 9.28 -20.71 16.63
CA ALA A 453 10.17 -20.09 17.60
C ALA A 453 9.54 -20.00 19.01
N GLN A 454 8.23 -20.24 19.13
CA GLN A 454 7.58 -20.44 20.43
C GLN A 454 7.78 -21.88 20.90
N LYS A 455 8.11 -22.04 22.18
CA LYS A 455 8.22 -23.35 22.83
C LYS A 455 6.85 -23.77 23.39
N ALA A 456 5.85 -23.85 22.51
CA ALA A 456 4.49 -24.25 22.88
C ALA A 456 4.34 -25.77 22.91
N ALA A 457 3.38 -26.27 23.69
CA ALA A 457 3.06 -27.70 23.74
C ALA A 457 2.31 -28.14 22.47
N ARG A 458 1.25 -27.42 22.10
CA ARG A 458 0.52 -27.56 20.84
C ARG A 458 0.33 -26.20 20.18
N THR A 459 0.09 -26.22 18.87
CA THR A 459 -0.26 -25.03 18.09
C THR A 459 -1.63 -25.20 17.44
N LEU A 460 -2.55 -24.29 17.72
CA LEU A 460 -3.86 -24.22 17.07
C LEU A 460 -3.86 -23.00 16.15
N LEU A 461 -4.25 -23.19 14.90
CA LEU A 461 -4.29 -22.12 13.90
C LEU A 461 -5.75 -21.84 13.51
N ALA A 462 -6.20 -20.59 13.70
CA ALA A 462 -7.46 -20.07 13.21
C ALA A 462 -7.21 -18.98 12.17
N PHE A 463 -7.83 -19.10 10.98
CA PHE A 463 -7.69 -18.10 9.92
C PHE A 463 -8.87 -18.11 8.95
N SER A 464 -9.01 -17.04 8.19
CA SER A 464 -9.99 -16.89 7.11
C SER A 464 -9.28 -16.51 5.80
N GLN A 465 -9.96 -16.69 4.65
CA GLN A 465 -9.40 -16.35 3.35
C GLN A 465 -10.48 -15.75 2.41
N PRO A 466 -10.23 -14.60 1.76
CA PRO A 466 -11.13 -14.03 0.76
C PRO A 466 -11.34 -14.93 -0.47
N GLY A 467 -12.56 -14.97 -0.99
CA GLY A 467 -12.93 -15.77 -2.16
C GLY A 467 -12.48 -15.20 -3.52
N ASP A 468 -12.06 -13.94 -3.59
CA ASP A 468 -11.52 -13.31 -4.81
C ASP A 468 -10.06 -13.67 -5.10
N ARG A 469 -9.47 -14.61 -4.35
CA ARG A 469 -8.13 -15.14 -4.62
C ARG A 469 -8.18 -16.35 -5.54
N PRO A 470 -7.22 -16.52 -6.45
CA PRO A 470 -7.15 -17.72 -7.27
C PRO A 470 -6.85 -18.95 -6.41
N ASP A 471 -7.34 -20.12 -6.83
CA ASP A 471 -7.15 -21.39 -6.11
C ASP A 471 -5.69 -21.69 -5.82
N SER A 472 -4.79 -21.37 -6.76
CA SER A 472 -3.35 -21.58 -6.60
C SER A 472 -2.78 -20.83 -5.39
N LEU A 473 -3.24 -19.59 -5.17
CA LEU A 473 -2.78 -18.74 -4.08
C LEU A 473 -3.40 -19.16 -2.74
N ILE A 474 -4.69 -19.56 -2.74
CA ILE A 474 -5.33 -20.15 -1.56
C ILE A 474 -4.55 -21.38 -1.11
N ARG A 475 -4.22 -22.29 -2.05
CA ARG A 475 -3.42 -23.48 -1.76
C ARG A 475 -2.01 -23.16 -1.29
N GLU A 476 -1.36 -22.14 -1.84
CA GLU A 476 -0.05 -21.72 -1.38
C GLU A 476 -0.07 -21.19 0.04
N LEU A 477 -1.07 -20.36 0.37
CA LEU A 477 -1.29 -19.89 1.73
C LEU A 477 -1.54 -21.07 2.67
N THR A 478 -2.34 -22.06 2.27
CA THR A 478 -2.56 -23.28 3.07
C THR A 478 -1.28 -24.08 3.29
N ARG A 479 -0.42 -24.23 2.27
CA ARG A 479 0.90 -24.88 2.44
C ARG A 479 1.80 -24.09 3.39
N ALA A 480 1.77 -22.76 3.33
CA ALA A 480 2.53 -21.90 4.25
C ALA A 480 2.00 -22.05 5.70
N ALA A 481 0.68 -22.11 5.87
CA ALA A 481 0.01 -22.34 7.15
C ALA A 481 0.43 -23.69 7.76
N TRP A 482 0.45 -24.75 6.95
CA TRP A 482 0.84 -26.08 7.41
C TRP A 482 2.28 -26.17 7.91
N LYS A 483 3.18 -25.27 7.48
CA LYS A 483 4.55 -25.20 8.04
C LYS A 483 4.54 -24.90 9.54
N MET A 484 3.49 -24.30 10.10
CA MET A 484 3.32 -24.15 11.55
C MET A 484 3.28 -25.50 12.29
N GLN A 485 2.96 -26.59 11.59
CA GLN A 485 2.64 -27.90 12.16
C GLN A 485 1.51 -27.80 13.19
N PRO A 486 0.34 -27.24 12.81
CA PRO A 486 -0.77 -27.07 13.73
C PRO A 486 -1.39 -28.42 14.12
N ASP A 487 -1.70 -28.59 15.41
CA ASP A 487 -2.47 -29.71 15.95
C ASP A 487 -3.94 -29.61 15.55
N LYS A 488 -4.46 -28.38 15.43
CA LYS A 488 -5.81 -28.05 14.99
C LYS A 488 -5.79 -26.88 14.00
N VAL A 489 -6.57 -26.98 12.94
CA VAL A 489 -6.80 -25.91 11.97
C VAL A 489 -8.28 -25.54 11.99
N ILE A 490 -8.57 -24.28 12.23
CA ILE A 490 -9.91 -23.71 12.27
C ILE A 490 -10.01 -22.70 11.12
N VAL A 491 -10.94 -22.93 10.19
CA VAL A 491 -11.14 -22.06 9.04
C VAL A 491 -12.47 -21.35 9.18
N SER A 492 -12.46 -20.03 9.10
CA SER A 492 -13.68 -19.21 9.01
C SER A 492 -13.94 -18.76 7.57
N GLU A 493 -15.18 -18.89 7.09
CA GLU A 493 -15.60 -18.45 5.76
C GLU A 493 -16.67 -17.35 5.86
N LEU A 494 -16.19 -16.11 5.96
CA LEU A 494 -17.04 -14.94 6.23
C LEU A 494 -17.91 -14.58 5.03
N ALA A 495 -19.22 -14.42 5.24
CA ALA A 495 -20.20 -14.17 4.19
C ALA A 495 -19.87 -12.94 3.31
N HIS A 496 -19.36 -11.87 3.91
CA HIS A 496 -18.98 -10.63 3.22
C HIS A 496 -17.66 -10.74 2.45
N TYR A 497 -16.90 -11.83 2.65
CA TYR A 497 -15.66 -12.14 1.93
C TYR A 497 -15.80 -13.28 0.90
N HIS A 498 -17.02 -13.79 0.65
CA HIS A 498 -17.27 -14.76 -0.42
C HIS A 498 -16.80 -14.24 -1.80
N ARG A 499 -17.01 -12.95 -2.08
CA ARG A 499 -16.51 -12.23 -3.27
C ARG A 499 -16.64 -13.01 -4.60
N GLY A 500 -17.83 -13.58 -4.83
CA GLY A 500 -18.17 -14.29 -6.06
C GLY A 500 -18.07 -15.82 -5.99
N ARG A 501 -17.59 -16.38 -4.88
CA ARG A 501 -17.66 -17.83 -4.61
C ARG A 501 -18.88 -18.21 -3.79
N ASN A 502 -19.34 -19.45 -3.91
CA ASN A 502 -20.37 -19.97 -3.01
C ASN A 502 -19.76 -20.33 -1.65
N HIS A 503 -20.59 -20.29 -0.62
CA HIS A 503 -20.24 -20.80 0.70
C HIS A 503 -19.82 -22.28 0.60
N GLY A 504 -18.75 -22.65 1.29
CA GLY A 504 -18.07 -23.93 1.33
C GLY A 504 -16.94 -24.09 0.30
N GLU A 505 -16.86 -23.22 -0.72
CA GLU A 505 -15.87 -23.40 -1.80
C GLU A 505 -14.45 -23.08 -1.34
N VAL A 506 -14.23 -21.99 -0.60
CA VAL A 506 -12.90 -21.62 -0.11
C VAL A 506 -12.45 -22.66 0.91
N PHE A 507 -13.35 -23.03 1.83
CA PHE A 507 -13.09 -24.08 2.80
C PHE A 507 -12.72 -25.41 2.14
N ALA A 508 -13.43 -25.84 1.10
CA ALA A 508 -13.14 -27.10 0.40
C ALA A 508 -11.73 -27.11 -0.22
N ILE A 509 -11.27 -25.98 -0.78
CA ILE A 509 -9.92 -25.85 -1.33
C ILE A 509 -8.86 -25.94 -0.23
N ILE A 510 -9.07 -25.23 0.88
CA ILE A 510 -8.18 -25.25 2.03
C ILE A 510 -8.12 -26.66 2.62
N GLN A 511 -9.27 -27.31 2.84
CA GLN A 511 -9.34 -28.66 3.38
C GLN A 511 -8.62 -29.67 2.48
N ASP A 512 -8.89 -29.67 1.16
CA ASP A 512 -8.21 -30.57 0.22
C ASP A 512 -6.69 -30.38 0.24
N GLU A 513 -6.20 -29.14 0.29
CA GLU A 513 -4.76 -28.88 0.36
C GLU A 513 -4.14 -29.31 1.70
N LEU A 514 -4.83 -29.08 2.83
CA LEU A 514 -4.39 -29.55 4.16
C LEU A 514 -4.26 -31.08 4.19
N LEU A 515 -5.25 -31.81 3.65
CA LEU A 515 -5.22 -33.27 3.57
C LEU A 515 -4.04 -33.76 2.71
N ARG A 516 -3.74 -33.09 1.59
CA ARG A 516 -2.54 -33.39 0.77
C ARG A 516 -1.24 -33.14 1.51
N CYS A 517 -1.21 -32.15 2.41
CA CYS A 517 -0.06 -31.86 3.26
C CYS A 517 0.08 -32.84 4.45
N GLY A 518 -0.90 -33.72 4.67
CA GLY A 518 -0.87 -34.76 5.70
C GLY A 518 -1.78 -34.53 6.90
N ALA A 519 -2.61 -33.49 6.89
CA ALA A 519 -3.61 -33.27 7.94
C ALA A 519 -4.64 -34.42 7.98
N GLN A 520 -5.13 -34.75 9.17
CA GLN A 520 -6.30 -35.61 9.33
C GLN A 520 -7.58 -34.76 9.25
N LYS A 521 -8.68 -35.36 8.78
CA LYS A 521 -9.95 -34.64 8.61
C LYS A 521 -10.45 -34.06 9.94
N GLU A 522 -10.23 -34.77 11.04
CA GLU A 522 -10.63 -34.39 12.39
C GLU A 522 -9.83 -33.19 12.94
N GLN A 523 -8.68 -32.87 12.32
CA GLN A 523 -7.88 -31.70 12.68
C GLN A 523 -8.47 -30.40 12.11
N VAL A 524 -9.37 -30.47 11.12
CA VAL A 524 -9.86 -29.31 10.39
C VAL A 524 -11.32 -29.02 10.75
N SER A 525 -11.60 -27.81 11.25
CA SER A 525 -12.95 -27.32 11.56
C SER A 525 -13.34 -26.15 10.65
N HIS A 526 -14.64 -26.01 10.38
CA HIS A 526 -15.21 -24.93 9.57
C HIS A 526 -16.20 -24.11 10.39
N PHE A 527 -16.12 -22.79 10.31
CA PHE A 527 -17.01 -21.84 10.97
C PHE A 527 -17.40 -20.71 10.01
N ASP A 528 -18.48 -20.00 10.30
CA ASP A 528 -18.92 -18.86 9.50
C ASP A 528 -18.30 -17.55 9.99
N GLU A 529 -18.01 -17.45 11.29
CA GLU A 529 -17.54 -16.24 11.96
C GLU A 529 -16.16 -16.44 12.59
N GLU A 530 -15.38 -15.36 12.69
CA GLU A 530 -14.04 -15.39 13.30
C GLU A 530 -14.10 -15.54 14.82
N LEU A 531 -15.12 -14.96 15.45
CA LEU A 531 -15.30 -15.04 16.91
C LEU A 531 -15.67 -16.45 17.37
N ASP A 532 -16.50 -17.16 16.61
CA ASP A 532 -16.84 -18.56 16.90
C ASP A 532 -15.62 -19.48 16.73
N ALA A 533 -14.80 -19.23 15.71
CA ALA A 533 -13.53 -19.93 15.53
C ALA A 533 -12.55 -19.70 16.69
N LEU A 534 -12.47 -18.46 17.21
CA LEU A 534 -11.68 -18.14 18.39
C LEU A 534 -12.18 -18.90 19.62
N HIS A 535 -13.49 -18.85 19.90
CA HIS A 535 -14.08 -19.56 21.05
C HIS A 535 -13.81 -21.07 20.97
N PHE A 536 -13.96 -21.66 19.79
CA PHE A 536 -13.68 -23.08 19.60
C PHE A 536 -12.18 -23.40 19.76
N ALA A 537 -11.28 -22.53 19.28
CA ALA A 537 -9.84 -22.68 19.49
C ALA A 537 -9.49 -22.65 20.98
N LEU A 538 -10.06 -21.71 21.75
CA LEU A 538 -9.87 -21.61 23.20
C LEU A 538 -10.43 -22.84 23.94
N GLN A 539 -11.58 -23.36 23.54
CA GLN A 539 -12.16 -24.60 24.11
C GLN A 539 -11.28 -25.83 23.88
N CYS A 540 -10.55 -25.88 22.77
CA CYS A 540 -9.64 -26.98 22.45
C CYS A 540 -8.26 -26.85 23.11
N ALA A 541 -7.86 -25.63 23.48
CA ALA A 541 -6.54 -25.32 23.98
C ALA A 541 -6.37 -25.75 25.45
N GLU A 542 -5.15 -26.12 25.79
CA GLU A 542 -4.73 -26.47 27.15
C GLU A 542 -3.61 -25.52 27.61
N PRO A 543 -3.39 -25.32 28.92
CA PRO A 543 -2.31 -24.49 29.42
C PRO A 543 -0.95 -24.88 28.81
N GLY A 544 -0.22 -23.90 28.27
CA GLY A 544 1.04 -24.09 27.55
C GLY A 544 0.90 -24.18 26.02
N ASP A 545 -0.32 -24.19 25.50
CA ASP A 545 -0.59 -24.12 24.06
C ASP A 545 -0.44 -22.71 23.49
N LEU A 546 -0.28 -22.67 22.17
CA LEU A 546 -0.30 -21.47 21.34
C LEU A 546 -1.53 -21.49 20.42
N VAL A 547 -2.37 -20.46 20.50
CA VAL A 547 -3.42 -20.18 19.52
C VAL A 547 -2.94 -19.04 18.62
N VAL A 548 -2.86 -19.28 17.32
CA VAL A 548 -2.59 -18.26 16.30
C VAL A 548 -3.91 -17.91 15.63
N MET A 549 -4.42 -16.71 15.92
CA MET A 549 -5.66 -16.16 15.37
C MET A 549 -5.34 -15.10 14.32
N LEU A 550 -5.53 -15.44 13.05
CA LEU A 550 -5.36 -14.53 11.92
C LEU A 550 -6.72 -13.92 11.57
N ALA A 551 -6.96 -12.72 12.09
CA ALA A 551 -8.24 -12.02 11.97
C ALA A 551 -8.25 -11.11 10.73
N LEU A 552 -9.18 -11.36 9.82
CA LEU A 552 -9.36 -10.61 8.58
C LEU A 552 -10.35 -9.45 8.72
N ALA A 553 -11.40 -9.62 9.54
CA ALA A 553 -12.50 -8.66 9.65
C ALA A 553 -12.68 -8.16 11.09
N ASP A 554 -12.73 -9.07 12.06
CA ASP A 554 -13.23 -8.78 13.41
C ASP A 554 -12.08 -8.56 14.41
N SER A 555 -10.95 -8.06 13.93
CA SER A 555 -9.72 -7.93 14.72
C SER A 555 -9.93 -7.12 16.02
N GLN A 556 -10.76 -6.07 15.99
CA GLN A 556 -11.05 -5.29 17.21
C GLN A 556 -11.90 -6.09 18.20
N LEU A 557 -12.97 -6.73 17.73
CA LEU A 557 -13.87 -7.53 18.57
C LEU A 557 -13.11 -8.70 19.23
N ILE A 558 -12.26 -9.39 18.47
CA ILE A 558 -11.41 -10.47 18.97
C ILE A 558 -10.45 -9.97 20.05
N GLN A 559 -9.82 -8.81 19.84
CA GLN A 559 -8.91 -8.24 20.82
C GLN A 559 -9.62 -7.78 22.10
N ASP A 560 -10.84 -7.24 21.99
CA ASP A 560 -11.65 -6.83 23.12
C ASP A 560 -12.06 -8.04 23.98
N GLU A 561 -12.53 -9.12 23.33
CA GLU A 561 -12.87 -10.39 23.98
C GLU A 561 -11.65 -10.98 24.70
N LEU A 562 -10.51 -11.10 24.01
CA LEU A 562 -9.28 -11.62 24.61
C LEU A 562 -8.76 -10.74 25.75
N SER A 563 -8.94 -9.43 25.68
CA SER A 563 -8.58 -8.51 26.77
C SER A 563 -9.46 -8.76 28.00
N ALA A 564 -10.76 -8.96 27.81
CA ALA A 564 -11.70 -9.28 28.89
C ALA A 564 -11.36 -10.63 29.54
N LEU A 565 -11.12 -11.67 28.73
CA LEU A 565 -10.74 -13.00 29.21
C LEU A 565 -9.36 -13.01 29.91
N SER A 566 -8.39 -12.26 29.39
CA SER A 566 -7.06 -12.16 30.00
C SER A 566 -7.10 -11.46 31.36
N ALA A 567 -8.01 -10.51 31.56
CA ALA A 567 -8.17 -9.78 32.81
C ALA A 567 -8.95 -10.55 33.89
N ALA A 568 -9.67 -11.62 33.51
CA ALA A 568 -10.41 -12.47 34.42
C ALA A 568 -9.55 -13.59 35.06
N ASN A 569 -8.34 -13.81 34.55
CA ASN A 569 -7.31 -14.69 35.13
C ASN A 569 -6.53 -14.00 36.24
#